data_AF-W2GRP9-F1
#
_entry.id   AF-W2GRP9-F1
#
_cell.length_a   1.000
_cell.length_b   1.000
_cell.length_c   1.000
_cell.angle_alpha   90.00
_cell.angle_beta   90.00
_cell.angle_gamma   90.00
#
_symmetry.space_group_name_H-M   'P 1'
#
loop_
_entity.id
_entity.type
_entity.pdbx_description
1 polymer ?
#
loop_
_entity_poly.entity_id
_entity_poly.type
_entity_poly.pdbx_seq_one_letter_code
_entity_poly.pdbx_strand_id
1 'polypeptide(L)'
;MVASCYYFAAMASLATLSQLHTTTATSVLPSIKLGFNVHRSTMAMYSFTSFDIYVKPVVTGNDVIFDGKATFEQDGVTHNFYLIDGVPFHEVVTGSSDLTACLPVDNIPSVSDIFEAVASATPVSNVNTDQEISCNNGTWLSTTYAGEPYVLCTTEAEANGGNFIVYGEDLSVSFEFLSDEVNITKPVHSPSNCQAAPHDSVELSSLDLLYGITSKNSRRALTAEARTAHLASSTCACRGTSRPCLFFHGMDVTKDGAIVDEYSFFGDIKKHAPCCSSFHFAVLNTVGYEWYNDTLQQKACDAAMNVTTGRTDSEASEINDLIVVAHSMGNSMLAGALASGKCSIGRNVDWVALSGPMKGSMGSDFLYQVCGVDGNADTILSKFGGLIGQCPGTTTRRSLVYDGGVYCDTECSLRYAAARAMHKKYVTAGVCGTTSNGLLSKEYAGLLVGGLIIPHHSSNNDGIVELQSCVGDLDPSKFDTTYASTWYAAKLNHADTTFHNGDALFSSAQKPLKWFECLL
;
A
#
# COMPACT_ATOMS: atom_id res chain seq x y z
N MET A 1 -43.70 80.59 47.42
CA MET A 1 -44.92 79.78 47.56
C MET A 1 -44.62 78.39 47.00
N VAL A 2 -44.87 77.38 47.83
CA VAL A 2 -45.06 75.92 47.60
C VAL A 2 -45.67 75.63 46.20
N ALA A 3 -45.39 74.59 45.39
CA ALA A 3 -44.87 73.21 45.50
C ALA A 3 -44.14 72.85 44.17
N SER A 4 -43.04 72.08 44.10
CA SER A 4 -42.88 70.61 44.25
C SER A 4 -43.85 69.73 43.45
N CYS A 5 -43.36 69.09 42.38
CA CYS A 5 -43.29 67.63 42.29
C CYS A 5 -42.43 67.15 41.10
N TYR A 6 -41.71 66.06 41.38
CA TYR A 6 -40.62 65.42 40.64
C TYR A 6 -41.08 64.70 39.37
N TYR A 7 -40.22 64.60 38.36
CA TYR A 7 -39.55 63.33 38.01
C TYR A 7 -38.32 63.57 37.13
N PHE A 8 -37.25 62.86 37.48
CA PHE A 8 -35.89 62.93 36.96
C PHE A 8 -35.70 62.13 35.65
N ALA A 9 -34.70 62.57 34.88
CA ALA A 9 -33.76 61.79 34.05
C ALA A 9 -34.31 61.02 32.82
N ALA A 10 -33.65 60.93 31.67
CA ALA A 10 -32.41 61.52 31.16
C ALA A 10 -32.41 61.35 29.63
N MET A 11 -31.80 62.30 28.93
CA MET A 11 -31.36 62.16 27.53
C MET A 11 -30.16 61.22 27.45
N ALA A 12 -30.16 60.27 26.50
CA ALA A 12 -28.95 59.78 25.84
C ALA A 12 -29.29 59.08 24.51
N SER A 13 -29.00 59.80 23.42
CA SER A 13 -28.34 59.39 22.17
C SER A 13 -28.72 58.09 21.45
N LEU A 14 -29.03 58.27 20.16
CA LEU A 14 -29.06 57.28 19.09
C LEU A 14 -27.79 56.41 19.04
N ALA A 15 -27.98 55.10 19.05
CA ALA A 15 -27.14 54.14 18.34
C ALA A 15 -28.03 52.96 17.94
N THR A 16 -28.64 53.03 16.77
CA THR A 16 -29.31 51.90 16.15
C THR A 16 -28.25 50.88 15.73
N LEU A 17 -27.95 49.90 16.57
CA LEU A 17 -27.33 48.67 16.13
C LEU A 17 -28.34 47.94 15.25
N SER A 18 -28.09 47.93 13.95
CA SER A 18 -28.55 46.84 13.08
C SER A 18 -27.92 45.55 13.60
N GLN A 19 -28.62 44.84 14.47
CA GLN A 19 -28.35 43.42 14.68
C GLN A 19 -28.71 42.71 13.37
N LEU A 20 -27.72 42.58 12.47
CA LEU A 20 -27.69 41.42 11.60
C LEU A 20 -27.64 40.22 12.54
N HIS A 21 -28.77 39.55 12.70
CA HIS A 21 -28.76 38.15 13.02
C HIS A 21 -28.07 37.45 11.84
N THR A 22 -26.75 37.30 11.89
CA THR A 22 -26.10 36.16 11.23
C THR A 22 -26.50 34.93 12.02
N THR A 23 -27.72 34.44 11.79
CA THR A 23 -27.99 33.02 11.93
C THR A 23 -27.16 32.35 10.84
N THR A 24 -25.92 31.99 11.17
CA THR A 24 -25.20 30.95 10.43
C THR A 24 -26.04 29.70 10.60
N ALA A 25 -26.93 29.44 9.64
CA ALA A 25 -27.45 28.11 9.44
C ALA A 25 -26.21 27.26 9.15
N THR A 26 -25.77 26.47 10.11
CA THR A 26 -24.85 25.37 9.83
C THR A 26 -25.56 24.53 8.77
N SER A 27 -25.05 24.56 7.54
CA SER A 27 -25.54 23.69 6.48
C SER A 27 -25.32 22.25 6.95
N VAL A 28 -26.37 21.60 7.42
CA VAL A 28 -26.30 20.20 7.83
C VAL A 28 -26.28 19.39 6.54
N LEU A 29 -25.10 18.88 6.19
CA LEU A 29 -24.96 17.95 5.08
C LEU A 29 -25.42 16.55 5.53
N PRO A 30 -26.19 15.81 4.71
CA PRO A 30 -26.61 14.46 5.06
C PRO A 30 -25.41 13.52 5.23
N SER A 31 -25.55 12.56 6.15
CA SER A 31 -24.62 11.44 6.26
C SER A 31 -24.71 10.56 5.03
N ILE A 32 -23.63 9.83 4.74
CA ILE A 32 -23.53 8.99 3.55
C ILE A 32 -23.14 7.58 3.96
N LYS A 33 -23.75 6.59 3.31
CA LYS A 33 -23.27 5.20 3.30
C LYS A 33 -22.54 4.96 1.99
N LEU A 34 -21.27 4.60 2.09
CA LEU A 34 -20.43 4.16 0.99
C LEU A 34 -20.47 2.63 0.94
N GLY A 35 -21.18 2.06 -0.03
CA GLY A 35 -21.27 0.62 -0.23
C GLY A 35 -20.17 0.13 -1.16
N PHE A 36 -19.14 -0.51 -0.61
CA PHE A 36 -18.05 -1.07 -1.38
C PHE A 36 -18.41 -2.43 -1.97
N ASN A 37 -18.06 -2.61 -3.23
CA ASN A 37 -18.09 -3.89 -3.93
C ASN A 37 -16.72 -4.12 -4.57
N VAL A 38 -15.95 -5.04 -4.00
CA VAL A 38 -14.58 -5.35 -4.40
C VAL A 38 -14.60 -6.48 -5.43
N HIS A 39 -14.10 -6.19 -6.62
CA HIS A 39 -14.01 -7.12 -7.75
C HIS A 39 -12.75 -7.98 -7.69
N ARG A 40 -11.68 -7.45 -7.08
CA ARG A 40 -10.38 -8.11 -6.92
C ARG A 40 -10.25 -8.72 -5.54
N SER A 41 -10.25 -10.05 -5.44
CA SER A 41 -10.26 -10.78 -4.16
C SER A 41 -9.07 -10.47 -3.24
N THR A 42 -7.93 -10.05 -3.80
CA THR A 42 -6.74 -9.67 -3.03
C THR A 42 -6.93 -8.39 -2.21
N MET A 43 -7.97 -7.61 -2.50
CA MET A 43 -8.33 -6.39 -1.78
C MET A 43 -9.45 -6.62 -0.74
N ALA A 44 -9.81 -7.88 -0.46
CA ALA A 44 -10.85 -8.19 0.51
C ALA A 44 -10.44 -7.78 1.92
N MET A 45 -11.33 -7.08 2.62
CA MET A 45 -11.15 -6.67 4.02
C MET A 45 -11.73 -7.72 4.93
N TYR A 46 -10.93 -8.37 5.78
CA TYR A 46 -11.39 -9.47 6.66
C TYR A 46 -12.15 -10.58 5.89
N SER A 47 -11.71 -10.88 4.66
CA SER A 47 -12.37 -11.80 3.71
C SER A 47 -13.71 -11.31 3.13
N PHE A 48 -14.14 -10.09 3.42
CA PHE A 48 -15.32 -9.47 2.82
C PHE A 48 -14.94 -8.72 1.54
N THR A 49 -15.66 -9.01 0.48
CA THR A 49 -15.62 -8.26 -0.79
C THR A 49 -16.81 -7.30 -0.93
N SER A 50 -17.73 -7.28 0.03
CA SER A 50 -18.80 -6.29 0.09
C SER A 50 -18.98 -5.82 1.52
N PHE A 51 -18.94 -4.50 1.73
CA PHE A 51 -19.05 -3.89 3.05
C PHE A 51 -19.45 -2.42 2.92
N ASP A 52 -19.99 -1.86 4.00
CA ASP A 52 -20.40 -0.47 4.07
C ASP A 52 -19.43 0.34 4.94
N ILE A 53 -19.15 1.58 4.52
CA ILE A 53 -18.53 2.61 5.36
C ILE A 53 -19.55 3.73 5.57
N TYR A 54 -19.79 4.10 6.81
CA TYR A 54 -20.66 5.22 7.14
C TYR A 54 -19.83 6.48 7.34
N VAL A 55 -20.27 7.57 6.72
CA VAL A 55 -19.57 8.85 6.71
C VAL A 55 -20.50 9.94 7.23
N LYS A 56 -19.99 10.76 8.14
CA LYS A 56 -20.68 11.95 8.67
C LYS A 56 -19.87 13.20 8.31
N PRO A 57 -20.42 14.10 7.49
CA PRO A 57 -19.79 15.41 7.24
C PRO A 57 -19.93 16.31 8.47
N VAL A 58 -18.84 17.01 8.81
CA VAL A 58 -18.72 17.98 9.89
C VAL A 58 -18.30 19.32 9.29
N VAL A 59 -19.25 20.25 9.19
CA VAL A 59 -19.02 21.57 8.59
C VAL A 59 -18.40 22.52 9.61
N THR A 60 -17.19 23.00 9.32
CA THR A 60 -16.44 23.96 10.15
C THR A 60 -16.10 25.20 9.32
N GLY A 61 -16.94 26.24 9.42
CA GLY A 61 -16.77 27.44 8.60
C GLY A 61 -17.07 27.16 7.13
N ASN A 62 -16.05 27.29 6.27
CA ASN A 62 -16.15 26.98 4.84
C ASN A 62 -15.59 25.59 4.49
N ASP A 63 -15.11 24.84 5.48
CA ASP A 63 -14.48 23.55 5.28
C ASP A 63 -15.38 22.44 5.81
N VAL A 64 -15.29 21.27 5.19
CA VAL A 64 -15.99 20.05 5.60
C VAL A 64 -14.96 18.99 5.89
N ILE A 65 -15.00 18.45 7.12
CA ILE A 65 -14.24 17.28 7.55
C ILE A 65 -15.21 16.10 7.57
N PHE A 66 -14.71 14.89 7.36
CA PHE A 66 -15.56 13.70 7.33
C PHE A 66 -15.16 12.72 8.44
N ASP A 67 -16.08 12.51 9.38
CA ASP A 67 -15.96 11.39 10.31
C ASP A 67 -16.42 10.10 9.62
N GLY A 68 -15.75 9.00 9.88
CA GLY A 68 -15.98 7.71 9.23
C GLY A 68 -16.06 6.55 10.22
N LYS A 69 -16.88 5.55 9.90
CA LYS A 69 -16.93 4.28 10.61
C LYS A 69 -17.11 3.10 9.65
N ALA A 70 -16.27 2.09 9.81
CA ALA A 70 -16.44 0.77 9.20
C ALA A 70 -16.42 -0.32 10.28
N THR A 71 -17.21 -1.38 10.10
CA THR A 71 -17.29 -2.50 11.05
C THR A 71 -17.17 -3.82 10.30
N PHE A 72 -16.30 -4.70 10.79
CA PHE A 72 -16.08 -6.03 10.25
C PHE A 72 -16.16 -7.07 11.37
N GLU A 73 -16.81 -8.20 11.13
CA GLU A 73 -16.89 -9.30 12.09
C GLU A 73 -16.17 -10.53 11.53
N GLN A 74 -15.16 -11.01 12.25
CA GLN A 74 -14.40 -12.20 11.86
C GLN A 74 -14.15 -13.08 13.09
N ASP A 75 -14.45 -14.37 12.98
CA ASP A 75 -14.19 -15.38 14.02
C ASP A 75 -14.74 -15.00 15.42
N GLY A 76 -15.88 -14.31 15.47
CA GLY A 76 -16.51 -13.85 16.71
C GLY A 76 -15.85 -12.61 17.35
N VAL A 77 -14.96 -11.94 16.61
CA VAL A 77 -14.33 -10.67 16.97
C VAL A 77 -14.88 -9.56 16.07
N THR A 78 -15.30 -8.45 16.68
CA THR A 78 -15.74 -7.26 15.94
C THR A 78 -14.58 -6.27 15.85
N HIS A 79 -14.24 -5.87 14.63
CA HIS A 79 -13.24 -4.86 14.32
C HIS A 79 -13.95 -3.59 13.83
N ASN A 80 -13.85 -2.52 14.61
CA ASN A 80 -14.35 -1.20 14.22
C ASN A 80 -13.18 -0.29 13.84
N PHE A 81 -13.31 0.37 12.69
CA PHE A 81 -12.39 1.39 12.21
C PHE A 81 -13.11 2.72 12.28
N TYR A 82 -12.47 3.71 12.90
CA TYR A 82 -13.01 5.06 13.04
C TYR A 82 -12.05 6.06 12.44
N LEU A 83 -12.58 7.10 11.81
CA LEU A 83 -11.90 8.35 11.51
C LEU A 83 -12.70 9.46 12.20
N ILE A 84 -12.13 10.14 13.18
CA ILE A 84 -12.84 11.17 13.95
C ILE A 84 -11.94 12.38 14.10
N ASP A 85 -12.39 13.53 13.62
CA ASP A 85 -11.59 14.76 13.56
C ASP A 85 -10.22 14.52 12.89
N GLY A 86 -10.21 13.72 11.83
CA GLY A 86 -8.99 13.30 11.11
C GLY A 86 -8.10 12.31 11.87
N VAL A 87 -8.51 11.81 13.04
CA VAL A 87 -7.72 10.84 13.83
C VAL A 87 -8.25 9.42 13.61
N PRO A 88 -7.41 8.48 13.11
CA PRO A 88 -7.84 7.12 12.85
C PRO A 88 -7.64 6.20 14.07
N PHE A 89 -8.65 5.39 14.36
CA PHE A 89 -8.65 4.42 15.47
C PHE A 89 -9.08 3.02 14.99
N HIS A 90 -8.50 1.99 15.60
CA HIS A 90 -8.96 0.61 15.49
C HIS A 90 -9.41 0.11 16.85
N GLU A 91 -10.68 -0.27 16.95
CA GLU A 91 -11.25 -0.88 18.13
C GLU A 91 -11.53 -2.35 17.85
N VAL A 92 -11.02 -3.22 18.71
CA VAL A 92 -11.25 -4.66 18.67
C VAL A 92 -12.13 -5.03 19.85
N VAL A 93 -13.31 -5.57 19.58
CA VAL A 93 -14.29 -5.98 20.58
C VAL A 93 -14.40 -7.51 20.59
N THR A 94 -14.11 -8.11 21.73
CA THR A 94 -14.18 -9.56 21.96
C THR A 94 -15.11 -9.84 23.13
N GLY A 95 -16.41 -10.01 22.88
CA GLY A 95 -17.42 -10.40 23.89
C GLY A 95 -17.50 -9.53 25.16
N SER A 96 -16.54 -9.69 26.07
CA SER A 96 -16.42 -9.00 27.37
C SER A 96 -15.41 -7.85 27.44
N SER A 97 -14.61 -7.61 26.39
CA SER A 97 -13.58 -6.57 26.40
C SER A 97 -13.45 -5.86 25.06
N ASP A 98 -13.14 -4.57 25.12
CA ASP A 98 -12.75 -3.74 23.98
C ASP A 98 -11.33 -3.20 24.16
N LEU A 99 -10.56 -3.16 23.08
CA LEU A 99 -9.24 -2.54 23.01
C LEU A 99 -9.21 -1.56 21.85
N THR A 100 -8.87 -0.29 22.12
CA THR A 100 -8.68 0.72 21.07
C THR A 100 -7.21 1.07 20.91
N ALA A 101 -6.73 1.08 19.67
CA ALA A 101 -5.37 1.50 19.30
C ALA A 101 -5.41 2.61 18.24
N CYS A 102 -4.34 3.41 18.18
CA CYS A 102 -4.14 4.33 17.07
C CYS A 102 -3.84 3.55 15.80
N LEU A 103 -4.33 4.04 14.66
CA LEU A 103 -3.88 3.59 13.35
C LEU A 103 -2.91 4.61 12.73
N PRO A 104 -1.97 4.19 11.88
CA PRO A 104 -1.23 5.12 11.04
C PRO A 104 -2.16 5.83 10.08
N VAL A 105 -1.92 7.13 9.91
CA VAL A 105 -2.69 7.97 8.98
C VAL A 105 -2.57 7.48 7.53
N ASP A 106 -1.43 6.90 7.15
CA ASP A 106 -1.19 6.37 5.81
C ASP A 106 -1.99 5.08 5.50
N ASN A 107 -2.59 4.47 6.51
CA ASN A 107 -3.27 3.18 6.40
C ASN A 107 -4.80 3.31 6.34
N ILE A 108 -5.32 4.54 6.43
CA ILE A 108 -6.74 4.85 6.28
C ILE A 108 -6.90 5.77 5.05
N PRO A 109 -7.87 5.52 4.17
CA PRO A 109 -8.14 6.43 3.06
C PRO A 109 -8.54 7.81 3.57
N SER A 110 -8.02 8.86 2.93
CA SER A 110 -8.59 10.21 3.09
C SER A 110 -10.01 10.19 2.53
N VAL A 111 -11.00 10.34 3.41
CA VAL A 111 -12.40 10.46 3.01
C VAL A 111 -12.60 11.78 2.27
N SER A 112 -11.96 12.85 2.74
CA SER A 112 -11.94 14.14 2.05
C SER A 112 -11.51 14.01 0.58
N ASP A 113 -10.43 13.27 0.31
CA ASP A 113 -9.91 13.07 -1.06
C ASP A 113 -10.89 12.28 -1.94
N ILE A 114 -11.68 11.35 -1.37
CA ILE A 114 -12.72 10.62 -2.12
C ILE A 114 -13.77 11.62 -2.62
N PHE A 115 -14.23 12.48 -1.72
CA PHE A 115 -15.26 13.47 -2.02
C PHE A 115 -14.75 14.54 -2.98
N GLU A 116 -13.51 14.99 -2.83
CA GLU A 116 -12.86 15.91 -3.77
C GLU A 116 -12.68 15.27 -5.16
N ALA A 117 -12.28 14.00 -5.24
CA ALA A 117 -12.16 13.29 -6.51
C ALA A 117 -13.51 13.19 -7.24
N VAL A 118 -14.60 12.91 -6.53
CA VAL A 118 -15.94 12.89 -7.12
C VAL A 118 -16.39 14.29 -7.54
N ALA A 119 -16.18 15.30 -6.69
CA ALA A 119 -16.54 16.69 -6.96
C ALA A 119 -15.79 17.30 -8.16
N SER A 120 -14.55 16.86 -8.38
CA SER A 120 -13.69 17.32 -9.48
C SER A 120 -13.82 16.48 -10.77
N ALA A 121 -14.73 15.49 -10.80
CA ALA A 121 -14.90 14.61 -11.95
C ALA A 121 -15.29 15.37 -13.22
N THR A 122 -14.75 14.94 -14.36
CA THR A 122 -14.88 15.63 -15.65
C THR A 122 -15.69 14.83 -16.66
N PRO A 123 -16.53 15.46 -17.51
CA PRO A 123 -17.34 14.74 -18.49
C PRO A 123 -16.53 14.04 -19.57
N VAL A 124 -16.95 12.81 -19.92
CA VAL A 124 -16.40 12.01 -21.03
C VAL A 124 -17.51 11.54 -21.96
N SER A 125 -17.16 11.31 -23.23
CA SER A 125 -18.14 10.93 -24.26
C SER A 125 -18.51 9.45 -24.24
N ASN A 126 -17.58 8.60 -23.78
CA ASN A 126 -17.77 7.16 -23.64
C ASN A 126 -16.75 6.58 -22.64
N VAL A 127 -17.00 5.34 -22.23
CA VAL A 127 -16.11 4.54 -21.40
C VAL A 127 -15.75 3.28 -22.18
N ASN A 128 -14.46 3.01 -22.35
CA ASN A 128 -13.94 1.76 -22.88
C ASN A 128 -13.69 0.79 -21.72
N THR A 129 -14.50 -0.27 -21.64
CA THR A 129 -14.39 -1.29 -20.60
C THR A 129 -15.09 -2.58 -21.00
N ASP A 130 -14.62 -3.69 -20.46
CA ASP A 130 -15.29 -5.00 -20.53
C ASP A 130 -16.17 -5.24 -19.28
N GLN A 131 -16.18 -4.31 -18.32
CA GLN A 131 -17.01 -4.40 -17.12
C GLN A 131 -18.49 -4.10 -17.44
N GLU A 132 -19.39 -4.77 -16.73
CA GLU A 132 -20.83 -4.51 -16.83
C GLU A 132 -21.20 -3.23 -16.06
N ILE A 133 -21.15 -2.10 -16.77
CA ILE A 133 -21.54 -0.78 -16.25
C ILE A 133 -22.65 -0.16 -17.11
N SER A 134 -23.46 0.73 -16.53
CA SER A 134 -24.55 1.38 -17.27
C SER A 134 -24.68 2.85 -16.90
N CYS A 135 -25.08 3.66 -17.88
CA CYS A 135 -25.41 5.07 -17.69
C CYS A 135 -26.62 5.44 -18.55
N ASN A 136 -27.79 5.00 -18.12
CA ASN A 136 -29.02 5.21 -18.86
C ASN A 136 -29.49 6.66 -18.71
N ASN A 137 -29.56 7.40 -19.82
CA ASN A 137 -29.95 8.82 -19.85
C ASN A 137 -29.12 9.74 -18.94
N GLY A 138 -27.90 9.33 -18.59
CA GLY A 138 -26.97 10.13 -17.78
C GLY A 138 -25.77 10.64 -18.59
N THR A 139 -24.92 11.39 -17.91
CA THR A 139 -23.61 11.82 -18.43
C THR A 139 -22.52 11.02 -17.72
N TRP A 140 -21.58 10.49 -18.50
CA TRP A 140 -20.38 9.86 -17.95
C TRP A 140 -19.41 10.93 -17.47
N LEU A 141 -18.89 10.74 -16.26
CA LEU A 141 -17.80 11.50 -15.69
C LEU A 141 -16.62 10.56 -15.41
N SER A 142 -15.41 11.09 -15.47
CA SER A 142 -14.18 10.40 -15.10
C SER A 142 -13.40 11.21 -14.07
N THR A 143 -12.80 10.48 -13.13
CA THR A 143 -11.92 11.04 -12.10
C THR A 143 -10.78 10.08 -11.81
N THR A 144 -9.82 10.54 -11.02
CA THR A 144 -8.72 9.74 -10.50
C THR A 144 -8.72 9.84 -8.99
N TYR A 145 -8.63 8.70 -8.31
CA TYR A 145 -8.47 8.65 -6.86
C TYR A 145 -7.37 7.65 -6.51
N ALA A 146 -6.50 7.99 -5.55
CA ALA A 146 -5.42 7.14 -5.09
C ALA A 146 -4.51 6.55 -6.20
N GLY A 147 -4.35 7.29 -7.31
CA GLY A 147 -3.56 6.87 -8.47
C GLY A 147 -4.29 5.96 -9.46
N GLU A 148 -5.60 5.74 -9.28
CA GLU A 148 -6.41 4.82 -10.10
C GLU A 148 -7.57 5.56 -10.81
N PRO A 149 -7.92 5.15 -12.05
CA PRO A 149 -9.03 5.74 -12.78
C PRO A 149 -10.38 5.23 -12.27
N TYR A 150 -11.34 6.14 -12.19
CA TYR A 150 -12.73 5.84 -11.88
C TYR A 150 -13.66 6.54 -12.87
N VAL A 151 -14.84 5.97 -13.05
CA VAL A 151 -15.93 6.57 -13.82
C VAL A 151 -17.22 6.53 -13.02
N LEU A 152 -18.07 7.52 -13.20
CA LEU A 152 -19.39 7.56 -12.61
C LEU A 152 -20.42 8.08 -13.62
N CYS A 153 -21.65 7.65 -13.47
CA CYS A 153 -22.77 8.18 -14.23
C CYS A 153 -23.58 9.10 -13.33
N THR A 154 -23.93 10.27 -13.86
CA THR A 154 -24.85 11.19 -13.18
C THR A 154 -26.03 11.51 -14.07
N THR A 155 -27.25 11.32 -13.57
CA THR A 155 -28.49 11.84 -14.15
C THR A 155 -28.89 13.16 -13.49
N GLU A 156 -29.82 13.91 -14.10
CA GLU A 156 -30.33 15.16 -13.50
C GLU A 156 -30.98 14.96 -12.11
N ALA A 157 -31.52 13.76 -11.85
CA ALA A 157 -32.10 13.40 -10.55
C ALA A 157 -31.02 13.12 -9.49
N GLU A 158 -29.87 12.58 -9.89
CA GLU A 158 -28.76 12.22 -8.99
C GLU A 158 -27.84 13.42 -8.72
N ALA A 159 -27.69 14.34 -9.69
CA ALA A 159 -26.91 15.57 -9.58
C ALA A 159 -27.43 16.59 -8.53
N ASN A 160 -28.44 16.22 -7.73
CA ASN A 160 -29.03 17.02 -6.65
C ASN A 160 -29.10 16.21 -5.33
N GLY A 161 -28.02 15.48 -4.98
CA GLY A 161 -27.97 14.67 -3.76
C GLY A 161 -28.72 13.33 -3.85
N GLY A 162 -28.80 12.76 -5.06
CA GLY A 162 -29.35 11.41 -5.25
C GLY A 162 -28.25 10.35 -5.24
N ASN A 163 -28.62 9.11 -4.96
CA ASN A 163 -27.67 8.00 -4.87
C ASN A 163 -27.06 7.67 -6.24
N PHE A 164 -25.77 7.36 -6.29
CA PHE A 164 -25.07 6.98 -7.53
C PHE A 164 -23.99 5.93 -7.26
N ILE A 165 -23.41 5.38 -8.32
CA ILE A 165 -22.31 4.41 -8.23
C ILE A 165 -21.08 4.96 -8.95
N VAL A 166 -19.93 4.84 -8.29
CA VAL A 166 -18.60 5.06 -8.86
C VAL A 166 -18.01 3.70 -9.19
N TYR A 167 -17.57 3.52 -10.43
CA TYR A 167 -16.96 2.29 -10.95
C TYR A 167 -15.45 2.47 -11.08
N GLY A 168 -14.71 1.57 -10.46
CA GLY A 168 -13.25 1.44 -10.56
C GLY A 168 -12.85 0.13 -11.22
N GLU A 169 -11.56 -0.04 -11.49
CA GLU A 169 -11.05 -1.30 -12.06
C GLU A 169 -11.24 -2.48 -11.10
N ASP A 170 -10.86 -2.28 -9.84
CA ASP A 170 -10.82 -3.36 -8.85
C ASP A 170 -11.96 -3.31 -7.82
N LEU A 171 -12.70 -2.20 -7.77
CA LEU A 171 -13.86 -2.03 -6.89
C LEU A 171 -14.85 -1.02 -7.47
N SER A 172 -16.10 -1.11 -7.02
CA SER A 172 -17.12 -0.09 -7.19
C SER A 172 -17.59 0.41 -5.82
N VAL A 173 -18.07 1.65 -5.76
CA VAL A 173 -18.59 2.28 -4.54
C VAL A 173 -19.96 2.88 -4.83
N SER A 174 -21.00 2.43 -4.12
CA SER A 174 -22.29 3.12 -4.11
C SER A 174 -22.26 4.26 -3.09
N PHE A 175 -22.74 5.42 -3.50
CA PHE A 175 -22.94 6.59 -2.64
C PHE A 175 -24.43 6.67 -2.33
N GLU A 176 -24.79 6.47 -1.06
CA GLU A 176 -26.16 6.58 -0.58
C GLU A 176 -26.29 7.69 0.45
N PHE A 177 -27.06 8.74 0.12
CA PHE A 177 -27.34 9.84 1.04
C PHE A 177 -28.45 9.42 2.01
N LEU A 178 -28.15 9.50 3.30
CA LEU A 178 -29.03 9.04 4.36
C LEU A 178 -29.97 10.15 4.81
N SER A 179 -31.22 9.79 5.10
CA SER A 179 -32.22 10.71 5.67
C SER A 179 -31.93 11.05 7.13
N ASP A 180 -31.33 10.10 7.86
CA ASP A 180 -30.97 10.24 9.26
C ASP A 180 -29.46 10.42 9.40
N GLU A 181 -29.06 11.26 10.36
CA GLU A 181 -27.66 11.45 10.70
C GLU A 181 -27.09 10.17 11.35
N VAL A 182 -25.92 9.73 10.86
CA VAL A 182 -25.20 8.61 11.48
C VAL A 182 -24.46 9.12 12.71
N ASN A 183 -24.65 8.43 13.83
CA ASN A 183 -23.91 8.72 15.04
C ASN A 183 -22.53 8.01 15.02
N ILE A 184 -21.47 8.78 14.76
CA ILE A 184 -20.08 8.32 14.83
C ILE A 184 -19.45 8.97 16.06
N THR A 185 -19.12 8.15 17.06
CA THR A 185 -18.56 8.63 18.34
C THR A 185 -17.22 7.99 18.63
N LYS A 186 -16.32 8.76 19.23
CA LYS A 186 -14.99 8.30 19.62
C LYS A 186 -15.09 7.14 20.62
N PRO A 187 -14.35 6.03 20.40
CA PRO A 187 -14.32 4.91 21.34
C PRO A 187 -13.89 5.34 22.73
N VAL A 188 -14.50 4.75 23.77
CA VAL A 188 -14.32 5.17 25.18
C VAL A 188 -12.86 5.08 25.63
N HIS A 189 -12.16 4.01 25.23
CA HIS A 189 -10.77 3.74 25.60
C HIS A 189 -9.75 4.21 24.56
N SER A 190 -10.09 5.25 23.78
CA SER A 190 -9.20 5.79 22.74
C SER A 190 -7.93 6.42 23.35
N PRO A 191 -6.74 6.11 22.81
CA PRO A 191 -5.52 6.80 23.20
C PRO A 191 -5.56 8.30 22.86
N SER A 192 -4.89 9.12 23.67
CA SER A 192 -4.82 10.58 23.48
C SER A 192 -3.67 11.03 22.58
N ASN A 193 -2.72 10.15 22.28
CA ASN A 193 -1.49 10.42 21.54
C ASN A 193 -1.54 9.97 20.07
N CYS A 194 -2.74 9.72 19.53
CA CYS A 194 -2.89 9.36 18.12
C CYS A 194 -2.65 10.57 17.22
N GLN A 195 -2.04 10.34 16.06
CA GLN A 195 -1.76 11.37 15.07
C GLN A 195 -2.98 11.60 14.18
N ALA A 196 -3.28 12.87 13.88
CA ALA A 196 -4.29 13.24 12.90
C ALA A 196 -3.71 13.22 11.47
N ALA A 197 -4.53 12.85 10.50
CA ALA A 197 -4.18 12.90 9.08
C ALA A 197 -3.93 14.36 8.66
N PRO A 198 -2.86 14.64 7.88
CA PRO A 198 -2.62 15.97 7.34
C PRO A 198 -3.61 16.29 6.22
N HIS A 199 -4.19 17.49 6.22
CA HIS A 199 -5.11 18.00 5.18
C HIS A 199 -6.38 17.15 4.96
N ASP A 200 -7.21 16.99 5.99
CA ASP A 200 -8.46 16.21 5.89
C ASP A 200 -9.70 17.10 5.84
N SER A 201 -9.73 18.07 4.91
CA SER A 201 -10.92 18.89 4.70
C SER A 201 -11.12 19.30 3.26
N VAL A 202 -12.38 19.40 2.85
CA VAL A 202 -12.80 19.85 1.52
C VAL A 202 -13.56 21.17 1.63
N GLU A 203 -13.34 22.09 0.69
CA GLU A 203 -14.11 23.34 0.66
C GLU A 203 -15.60 23.02 0.41
N LEU A 204 -16.48 23.54 1.27
CA LEU A 204 -17.93 23.32 1.21
C LEU A 204 -18.53 23.65 -0.17
N SER A 205 -17.99 24.67 -0.84
CA SER A 205 -18.44 25.10 -2.17
C SER A 205 -18.14 24.08 -3.28
N SER A 206 -17.11 23.26 -3.11
CA SER A 206 -16.77 22.21 -4.09
C SER A 206 -17.76 21.03 -4.02
N LEU A 207 -18.41 20.84 -2.88
CA LEU A 207 -19.40 19.80 -2.63
C LEU A 207 -20.80 20.16 -3.17
N ASP A 208 -20.96 21.33 -3.78
CA ASP A 208 -22.22 21.83 -4.33
C ASP A 208 -22.87 20.84 -5.30
N LEU A 209 -22.09 20.22 -6.20
CA LEU A 209 -22.59 19.25 -7.18
C LEU A 209 -23.03 17.95 -6.52
N LEU A 210 -22.33 17.53 -5.47
CA LEU A 210 -22.56 16.26 -4.80
C LEU A 210 -23.79 16.33 -3.89
N TYR A 211 -23.92 17.41 -3.13
CA TYR A 211 -24.98 17.60 -2.14
C TYR A 211 -26.12 18.52 -2.61
N GLY A 212 -26.02 19.09 -3.81
CA GLY A 212 -27.03 20.02 -4.35
C GLY A 212 -27.15 21.34 -3.58
N ILE A 213 -26.06 21.80 -2.93
CA ILE A 213 -26.06 22.91 -1.96
C ILE A 213 -26.45 24.25 -2.62
N THR A 214 -26.13 24.45 -3.90
CA THR A 214 -26.54 25.65 -4.67
C THR A 214 -27.58 25.34 -5.75
N SER A 215 -28.86 25.43 -5.37
CA SER A 215 -29.96 25.48 -6.33
C SER A 215 -30.13 26.90 -6.90
N LYS A 216 -30.15 27.00 -8.24
CA LYS A 216 -30.44 28.16 -9.12
C LYS A 216 -29.23 29.00 -9.55
N ASN A 217 -28.40 28.49 -10.47
CA ASN A 217 -28.07 29.17 -11.75
C ASN A 217 -26.80 28.67 -12.47
N SER A 218 -26.00 27.74 -11.93
CA SER A 218 -24.84 27.25 -12.68
C SER A 218 -25.21 26.13 -13.67
N ARG A 219 -25.92 26.47 -14.74
CA ARG A 219 -25.94 25.63 -15.95
C ARG A 219 -24.59 25.78 -16.65
N ARG A 220 -23.59 25.04 -16.22
CA ARG A 220 -22.54 24.62 -17.14
C ARG A 220 -22.91 23.23 -17.63
N ALA A 221 -23.68 23.18 -18.71
CA ALA A 221 -23.60 22.05 -19.63
C ALA A 221 -22.15 22.06 -20.15
N LEU A 222 -21.24 21.44 -19.40
CA LEU A 222 -19.90 21.16 -19.86
C LEU A 222 -20.10 20.19 -21.03
N THR A 223 -19.92 20.69 -22.25
CA THR A 223 -19.87 19.85 -23.44
C THR A 223 -18.91 18.71 -23.13
N ALA A 224 -19.37 17.47 -23.18
CA ALA A 224 -18.47 16.33 -23.07
C ALA A 224 -17.35 16.53 -24.11
N GLU A 225 -16.11 16.69 -23.64
CA GLU A 225 -15.00 16.67 -24.56
C GLU A 225 -15.00 15.28 -25.23
N ALA A 226 -14.52 15.20 -26.47
CA ALA A 226 -14.37 13.93 -27.19
C ALA A 226 -13.22 13.09 -26.59
N ARG A 227 -13.29 12.84 -25.28
CA ARG A 227 -12.40 12.00 -24.49
C ARG A 227 -13.12 10.70 -24.19
N THR A 228 -12.35 9.62 -24.25
CA THR A 228 -12.75 8.28 -23.85
C THR A 228 -12.07 7.97 -22.53
N ALA A 229 -12.85 7.65 -21.50
CA ALA A 229 -12.29 7.07 -20.28
C ALA A 229 -12.02 5.58 -20.52
N HIS A 230 -11.00 5.03 -19.87
CA HIS A 230 -10.69 3.60 -19.91
C HIS A 230 -10.80 3.03 -18.50
N LEU A 231 -11.47 1.89 -18.38
CA LEU A 231 -11.58 1.14 -17.13
C LEU A 231 -11.20 -0.31 -17.41
N ALA A 232 -10.03 -0.75 -16.92
CA ALA A 232 -9.54 -2.11 -17.16
C ALA A 232 -10.35 -3.17 -16.38
N SER A 233 -10.11 -4.43 -16.71
CA SER A 233 -10.58 -5.58 -15.93
C SER A 233 -9.93 -5.63 -14.55
N SER A 234 -10.66 -6.14 -13.56
CA SER A 234 -10.16 -6.45 -12.22
C SER A 234 -9.21 -7.65 -12.18
N THR A 235 -9.00 -8.33 -13.32
CA THR A 235 -8.11 -9.50 -13.48
C THR A 235 -7.17 -9.31 -14.65
N CYS A 236 -6.00 -9.93 -14.57
CA CYS A 236 -4.99 -9.88 -15.62
C CYS A 236 -4.75 -11.26 -16.22
N ALA A 237 -4.58 -11.28 -17.53
CA ALA A 237 -4.15 -12.47 -18.27
C ALA A 237 -2.65 -12.36 -18.58
N CYS A 238 -1.99 -13.51 -18.71
CA CYS A 238 -0.61 -13.56 -19.15
C CYS A 238 -0.48 -12.96 -20.56
N ARG A 239 0.41 -11.98 -20.74
CA ARG A 239 0.69 -11.35 -22.03
C ARG A 239 1.80 -12.07 -22.78
N GLY A 240 2.71 -12.72 -22.04
CA GLY A 240 3.80 -13.52 -22.57
C GLY A 240 3.50 -15.01 -22.74
N THR A 241 4.58 -15.80 -22.84
CA THR A 241 4.47 -17.27 -22.85
C THR A 241 4.45 -17.80 -21.43
N SER A 242 3.44 -18.60 -21.11
CA SER A 242 3.36 -19.30 -19.83
C SER A 242 4.54 -20.27 -19.67
N ARG A 243 5.23 -20.23 -18.53
CA ARG A 243 6.46 -20.97 -18.25
C ARG A 243 6.46 -21.48 -16.80
N PRO A 244 7.26 -22.50 -16.46
CA PRO A 244 7.51 -22.84 -15.06
C PRO A 244 7.98 -21.61 -14.30
N CYS A 245 7.53 -21.48 -13.05
CA CYS A 245 7.97 -20.43 -12.15
C CYS A 245 8.75 -21.04 -10.99
N LEU A 246 9.93 -20.49 -10.71
CA LEU A 246 10.76 -20.83 -9.56
C LEU A 246 10.87 -19.65 -8.61
N PHE A 247 10.45 -19.86 -7.38
CA PHE A 247 10.45 -18.87 -6.32
C PHE A 247 11.59 -19.11 -5.33
N PHE A 248 12.43 -18.11 -5.11
CA PHE A 248 13.45 -18.08 -4.08
C PHE A 248 13.01 -17.19 -2.92
N HIS A 249 12.88 -17.79 -1.74
CA HIS A 249 12.64 -17.05 -0.50
C HIS A 249 13.88 -16.24 -0.08
N GLY A 250 13.67 -15.39 0.92
CA GLY A 250 14.71 -14.54 1.50
C GLY A 250 15.51 -15.22 2.61
N MET A 251 15.46 -14.63 3.80
CA MET A 251 16.21 -15.11 4.97
C MET A 251 15.34 -16.00 5.88
N ASP A 252 15.98 -16.58 6.89
CA ASP A 252 15.35 -17.23 8.06
C ASP A 252 14.84 -18.65 7.89
N VAL A 253 15.22 -19.33 6.81
CA VAL A 253 15.03 -20.77 6.69
C VAL A 253 16.25 -21.50 7.24
N THR A 254 16.06 -22.31 8.28
CA THR A 254 17.16 -22.93 9.04
C THR A 254 17.75 -24.19 8.42
N LYS A 255 17.06 -24.82 7.46
CA LYS A 255 17.46 -26.10 6.86
C LYS A 255 17.10 -26.14 5.38
N ASP A 256 17.90 -26.84 4.60
CA ASP A 256 17.55 -27.16 3.22
C ASP A 256 16.35 -28.11 3.19
N GLY A 257 15.47 -27.90 2.21
CA GLY A 257 14.35 -28.76 1.87
C GLY A 257 14.40 -29.15 0.39
N ALA A 258 13.45 -29.97 -0.03
CA ALA A 258 13.22 -30.22 -1.46
C ALA A 258 12.64 -28.96 -2.14
N ILE A 259 12.66 -28.95 -3.48
CA ILE A 259 11.78 -28.07 -4.23
C ILE A 259 10.35 -28.55 -4.00
N VAL A 260 9.47 -27.64 -3.56
CA VAL A 260 8.07 -27.94 -3.27
C VAL A 260 7.15 -27.13 -4.19
N ASP A 261 5.90 -27.55 -4.34
CA ASP A 261 4.92 -26.88 -5.20
C ASP A 261 3.96 -25.96 -4.42
N GLU A 262 4.15 -25.87 -3.10
CA GLU A 262 3.40 -25.03 -2.16
C GLU A 262 4.34 -24.46 -1.10
N TYR A 263 4.29 -23.15 -0.88
CA TYR A 263 5.08 -22.51 0.17
C TYR A 263 4.44 -21.21 0.68
N SER A 264 4.02 -21.22 1.96
CA SER A 264 3.24 -20.13 2.56
C SER A 264 3.96 -18.78 2.62
N PHE A 265 5.30 -18.77 2.47
CA PHE A 265 6.11 -17.56 2.42
C PHE A 265 5.62 -16.57 1.35
N PHE A 266 5.12 -17.08 0.21
CA PHE A 266 4.60 -16.28 -0.89
C PHE A 266 3.07 -16.14 -0.90
N GLY A 267 2.41 -16.49 0.22
CA GLY A 267 0.96 -16.46 0.32
C GLY A 267 0.25 -17.29 -0.75
N ASP A 268 -0.82 -16.75 -1.30
CA ASP A 268 -1.69 -17.39 -2.30
C ASP A 268 -1.24 -17.10 -3.76
N ILE A 269 0.05 -16.85 -4.00
CA ILE A 269 0.59 -16.41 -5.32
C ILE A 269 0.15 -17.29 -6.50
N LYS A 270 -0.13 -18.58 -6.25
CA LYS A 270 -0.62 -19.52 -7.28
C LYS A 270 -1.93 -19.09 -7.92
N LYS A 271 -2.75 -18.30 -7.23
CA LYS A 271 -4.00 -17.74 -7.74
C LYS A 271 -3.80 -16.46 -8.56
N HIS A 272 -2.61 -15.86 -8.54
CA HIS A 272 -2.33 -14.50 -9.03
C HIS A 272 -1.13 -14.45 -9.98
N ALA A 273 -0.80 -15.57 -10.61
CA ALA A 273 0.40 -15.72 -11.43
C ALA A 273 0.05 -16.35 -12.79
N PRO A 274 -0.71 -15.65 -13.67
CA PRO A 274 -1.26 -16.23 -14.88
C PRO A 274 -0.19 -16.69 -15.89
N CYS A 275 1.03 -16.15 -15.79
CA CYS A 275 2.16 -16.57 -16.62
C CYS A 275 2.92 -17.80 -16.10
N CYS A 276 2.55 -18.35 -14.94
CA CYS A 276 3.15 -19.56 -14.42
C CYS A 276 2.41 -20.81 -14.91
N SER A 277 3.09 -21.69 -15.65
CA SER A 277 2.54 -22.99 -16.06
C SER A 277 2.67 -24.04 -14.96
N SER A 278 3.65 -23.88 -14.08
CA SER A 278 3.88 -24.69 -12.87
C SER A 278 4.56 -23.84 -11.80
N PHE A 279 4.46 -24.27 -10.54
CA PHE A 279 4.95 -23.52 -9.38
C PHE A 279 5.96 -24.35 -8.62
N HIS A 280 7.12 -23.76 -8.38
CA HIS A 280 8.22 -24.41 -7.67
C HIS A 280 8.84 -23.43 -6.68
N PHE A 281 9.07 -23.88 -5.46
CA PHE A 281 9.63 -23.05 -4.39
C PHE A 281 10.92 -23.71 -3.89
N ALA A 282 12.04 -23.01 -4.01
CA ALA A 282 13.34 -23.49 -3.54
C ALA A 282 13.48 -23.24 -2.03
N VAL A 283 13.45 -24.29 -1.23
CA VAL A 283 13.63 -24.21 0.23
C VAL A 283 15.11 -24.41 0.57
N LEU A 284 15.87 -23.32 0.62
CA LEU A 284 17.31 -23.35 0.94
C LEU A 284 17.60 -22.88 2.38
N ASN A 285 18.67 -23.38 2.99
CA ASN A 285 19.13 -22.87 4.29
C ASN A 285 19.69 -21.44 4.13
N THR A 286 18.95 -20.43 4.60
CA THR A 286 19.32 -19.01 4.60
C THR A 286 19.44 -18.45 6.02
N VAL A 287 19.89 -19.30 6.94
CA VAL A 287 20.37 -18.93 8.27
C VAL A 287 21.85 -19.23 8.42
N GLY A 288 22.26 -20.40 7.93
CA GLY A 288 23.60 -20.96 8.12
C GLY A 288 24.65 -20.49 7.11
N TYR A 289 24.25 -19.75 6.08
CA TYR A 289 25.12 -19.40 4.95
C TYR A 289 25.09 -17.91 4.65
N GLU A 290 26.25 -17.34 4.33
CA GLU A 290 26.34 -16.03 3.70
C GLU A 290 25.68 -16.06 2.32
N TRP A 291 25.15 -14.93 1.85
CA TRP A 291 24.55 -14.87 0.50
C TRP A 291 25.56 -15.15 -0.62
N TYR A 292 26.84 -14.92 -0.35
CA TYR A 292 27.95 -15.21 -1.25
C TYR A 292 28.62 -16.57 -1.01
N ASN A 293 28.03 -17.44 -0.18
CA ASN A 293 28.60 -18.75 0.11
C ASN A 293 28.54 -19.67 -1.12
N ASP A 294 29.66 -20.30 -1.46
CA ASP A 294 29.80 -21.14 -2.65
C ASP A 294 28.78 -22.29 -2.72
N THR A 295 28.51 -22.94 -1.58
CA THR A 295 27.54 -24.04 -1.48
C THR A 295 26.11 -23.53 -1.64
N LEU A 296 25.78 -22.39 -1.03
CA LEU A 296 24.44 -21.80 -1.17
C LEU A 296 24.18 -21.35 -2.61
N GLN A 297 25.16 -20.72 -3.25
CA GLN A 297 25.09 -20.31 -4.66
C GLN A 297 24.93 -21.50 -5.59
N GLN A 298 25.66 -22.60 -5.36
CA GLN A 298 25.48 -23.83 -6.14
C GLN A 298 24.06 -24.38 -5.98
N LYS A 299 23.53 -24.43 -4.76
CA LYS A 299 22.15 -24.89 -4.51
C LYS A 299 21.09 -24.03 -5.20
N ALA A 300 21.27 -22.72 -5.19
CA ALA A 300 20.38 -21.80 -5.91
C ALA A 300 20.39 -22.09 -7.41
N CYS A 301 21.59 -22.30 -7.95
CA CYS A 301 21.78 -22.67 -9.34
C CYS A 301 21.12 -24.02 -9.66
N ASP A 302 21.41 -25.06 -8.88
CA ASP A 302 20.85 -26.40 -9.06
C ASP A 302 19.32 -26.38 -9.01
N ALA A 303 18.73 -25.55 -8.14
CA ALA A 303 17.28 -25.36 -8.10
C ALA A 303 16.72 -24.80 -9.41
N ALA A 304 17.35 -23.77 -9.98
CA ALA A 304 16.97 -23.23 -11.29
C ALA A 304 17.18 -24.27 -12.41
N MET A 305 18.28 -25.01 -12.36
CA MET A 305 18.60 -26.05 -13.34
C MET A 305 17.68 -27.28 -13.27
N ASN A 306 17.02 -27.52 -12.14
CA ASN A 306 16.03 -28.59 -11.98
C ASN A 306 14.66 -28.25 -12.56
N VAL A 307 14.34 -26.95 -12.68
CA VAL A 307 13.03 -26.49 -13.14
C VAL A 307 13.04 -26.00 -14.59
N THR A 308 14.17 -25.46 -15.04
CA THR A 308 14.35 -25.03 -16.43
C THR A 308 13.95 -26.10 -17.44
N THR A 309 13.31 -25.68 -18.51
CA THR A 309 12.83 -26.55 -19.58
C THR A 309 13.47 -26.17 -20.92
N GLY A 310 13.25 -26.99 -21.96
CA GLY A 310 13.69 -26.66 -23.32
C GLY A 310 15.21 -26.67 -23.55
N ARG A 311 16.00 -27.23 -22.63
CA ARG A 311 17.46 -27.31 -22.75
C ARG A 311 17.93 -28.36 -23.76
N THR A 312 19.01 -28.03 -24.46
CA THR A 312 19.84 -28.99 -25.21
C THR A 312 21.02 -29.47 -24.35
N ASP A 313 21.66 -30.58 -24.74
CA ASP A 313 22.82 -31.13 -24.01
C ASP A 313 24.01 -30.13 -23.95
N SER A 314 24.12 -29.22 -24.92
CA SER A 314 25.13 -28.15 -24.95
C SER A 314 24.86 -26.99 -23.98
N GLU A 315 23.67 -26.93 -23.38
CA GLU A 315 23.19 -25.87 -22.49
C GLU A 315 23.06 -26.37 -21.03
N ALA A 316 23.89 -27.35 -20.65
CA ALA A 316 23.75 -28.08 -19.39
C ALA A 316 23.79 -27.19 -18.12
N SER A 317 24.42 -26.02 -18.18
CA SER A 317 24.53 -25.03 -17.09
C SER A 317 23.82 -23.69 -17.38
N GLU A 318 22.92 -23.67 -18.38
CA GLU A 318 22.21 -22.46 -18.80
C GLU A 318 20.71 -22.57 -18.46
N ILE A 319 20.21 -21.58 -17.72
CA ILE A 319 18.80 -21.47 -17.33
C ILE A 319 18.02 -20.95 -18.54
N ASN A 320 17.02 -21.73 -18.98
CA ASN A 320 16.16 -21.42 -20.12
C ASN A 320 14.67 -21.62 -19.78
N ASP A 321 13.79 -20.90 -20.49
CA ASP A 321 12.34 -21.10 -20.45
C ASP A 321 11.78 -21.17 -19.01
N LEU A 322 12.13 -20.18 -18.17
CA LEU A 322 11.84 -20.13 -16.72
C LEU A 322 11.50 -18.71 -16.27
N ILE A 323 10.49 -18.54 -15.42
CA ILE A 323 10.28 -17.29 -14.67
C ILE A 323 10.87 -17.48 -13.27
N VAL A 324 11.87 -16.69 -12.91
CA VAL A 324 12.49 -16.70 -11.59
C VAL A 324 11.98 -15.52 -10.79
N VAL A 325 11.39 -15.81 -9.63
CA VAL A 325 10.90 -14.80 -8.69
C VAL A 325 11.75 -14.90 -7.44
N ALA A 326 12.46 -13.84 -7.08
CA ALA A 326 13.38 -13.87 -5.93
C ALA A 326 13.05 -12.74 -4.97
N HIS A 327 12.88 -13.08 -3.69
CA HIS A 327 12.63 -12.12 -2.62
C HIS A 327 13.87 -11.89 -1.76
N SER A 328 14.11 -10.64 -1.38
CA SER A 328 15.15 -10.25 -0.41
C SER A 328 16.51 -10.88 -0.78
N MET A 329 17.18 -11.54 0.17
CA MET A 329 18.45 -12.25 -0.01
C MET A 329 18.42 -13.26 -1.17
N GLY A 330 17.26 -13.80 -1.56
CA GLY A 330 17.12 -14.66 -2.73
C GLY A 330 17.67 -14.01 -4.00
N ASN A 331 17.52 -12.68 -4.14
CA ASN A 331 18.12 -11.92 -5.25
C ASN A 331 19.64 -11.91 -5.17
N SER A 332 20.20 -11.59 -4.00
CA SER A 332 21.65 -11.52 -3.79
C SER A 332 22.31 -12.88 -4.02
N MET A 333 21.69 -13.95 -3.53
CA MET A 333 22.15 -15.33 -3.71
C MET A 333 22.15 -15.74 -5.18
N LEU A 334 21.06 -15.50 -5.91
CA LEU A 334 20.97 -15.80 -7.35
C LEU A 334 21.97 -14.96 -8.15
N ALA A 335 22.02 -13.65 -7.89
CA ALA A 335 22.98 -12.74 -8.51
C ALA A 335 24.42 -13.20 -8.29
N GLY A 336 24.74 -13.62 -7.05
CA GLY A 336 26.05 -14.14 -6.68
C GLY A 336 26.39 -15.44 -7.42
N ALA A 337 25.44 -16.37 -7.54
CA ALA A 337 25.62 -17.62 -8.28
C ALA A 337 25.90 -17.39 -9.77
N LEU A 338 25.22 -16.42 -10.38
CA LEU A 338 25.49 -16.01 -11.76
C LEU A 338 26.87 -15.33 -11.89
N ALA A 339 27.22 -14.48 -10.92
CA ALA A 339 28.49 -13.76 -10.94
C ALA A 339 29.70 -14.68 -10.76
N SER A 340 29.57 -15.74 -9.96
CA SER A 340 30.61 -16.76 -9.76
C SER A 340 30.59 -17.86 -10.84
N GLY A 341 29.67 -17.79 -11.80
CA GLY A 341 29.61 -18.72 -12.93
C GLY A 341 29.09 -20.11 -12.57
N LYS A 342 28.31 -20.25 -11.48
CA LYS A 342 27.64 -21.53 -11.15
C LYS A 342 26.64 -21.95 -12.23
N CYS A 343 25.95 -20.97 -12.81
CA CYS A 343 25.14 -21.07 -14.03
C CYS A 343 25.12 -19.73 -14.78
N SER A 344 24.53 -19.75 -15.97
CA SER A 344 24.18 -18.57 -16.76
C SER A 344 22.68 -18.49 -17.03
N ILE A 345 22.20 -17.30 -17.37
CA ILE A 345 20.85 -17.08 -17.91
C ILE A 345 20.94 -17.10 -19.44
N GLY A 346 20.08 -17.92 -20.06
CA GLY A 346 19.93 -18.06 -21.50
C GLY A 346 18.66 -17.42 -22.03
N ARG A 347 17.92 -18.16 -22.85
CA ARG A 347 16.73 -17.68 -23.58
C ARG A 347 15.45 -17.82 -22.77
N ASN A 348 14.53 -16.88 -23.01
CA ASN A 348 13.16 -16.88 -22.48
C ASN A 348 13.09 -16.97 -20.94
N VAL A 349 14.03 -16.34 -20.25
CA VAL A 349 14.03 -16.23 -18.79
C VAL A 349 13.58 -14.83 -18.39
N ASP A 350 12.61 -14.75 -17.48
CA ASP A 350 12.31 -13.53 -16.75
C ASP A 350 12.81 -13.68 -15.32
N TRP A 351 13.52 -12.67 -14.82
CA TRP A 351 13.85 -12.55 -13.41
C TRP A 351 13.08 -11.36 -12.83
N VAL A 352 12.15 -11.67 -11.94
CA VAL A 352 11.33 -10.71 -11.18
C VAL A 352 11.93 -10.57 -9.78
N ALA A 353 12.50 -9.40 -9.49
CA ALA A 353 13.18 -9.13 -8.22
C ALA A 353 12.25 -8.43 -7.22
N LEU A 354 12.15 -8.95 -5.99
CA LEU A 354 11.31 -8.43 -4.93
C LEU A 354 12.18 -7.98 -3.74
N SER A 355 12.27 -6.67 -3.48
CA SER A 355 12.97 -6.09 -2.32
C SER A 355 14.39 -6.65 -2.05
N GLY A 356 15.18 -6.90 -3.10
CA GLY A 356 16.52 -7.49 -2.97
C GLY A 356 17.56 -6.52 -2.40
N PRO A 357 18.36 -6.87 -1.36
CA PRO A 357 19.39 -5.98 -0.81
C PRO A 357 20.64 -5.97 -1.70
N MET A 358 20.55 -5.38 -2.90
CA MET A 358 21.62 -5.39 -3.91
C MET A 358 22.80 -4.47 -3.55
N LYS A 359 22.66 -3.62 -2.53
CA LYS A 359 23.75 -2.90 -1.85
C LYS A 359 23.82 -3.22 -0.35
N GLY A 360 23.22 -4.33 0.09
CA GLY A 360 23.11 -4.69 1.50
C GLY A 360 21.95 -3.98 2.23
N SER A 361 21.95 -4.05 3.55
CA SER A 361 20.87 -3.56 4.41
C SER A 361 21.46 -2.91 5.65
N MET A 362 21.00 -1.70 5.99
CA MET A 362 21.38 -1.09 7.27
C MET A 362 20.88 -1.87 8.48
N GLY A 363 19.90 -2.77 8.31
CA GLY A 363 19.52 -3.73 9.36
C GLY A 363 20.66 -4.68 9.73
N SER A 364 21.51 -5.05 8.77
CA SER A 364 22.73 -5.82 9.02
C SER A 364 23.78 -5.00 9.74
N ASP A 365 24.03 -3.76 9.30
CA ASP A 365 24.97 -2.84 9.97
C ASP A 365 24.53 -2.54 11.41
N PHE A 366 23.24 -2.32 11.64
CA PHE A 366 22.67 -2.12 12.97
C PHE A 366 22.88 -3.33 13.89
N LEU A 367 22.75 -4.55 13.35
CA LEU A 367 23.04 -5.77 14.10
C LEU A 367 24.51 -5.80 14.57
N TYR A 368 25.47 -5.39 13.74
CA TYR A 368 26.87 -5.26 14.14
C TYR A 368 27.09 -4.18 15.20
N GLN A 369 26.39 -3.04 15.10
CA GLN A 369 26.46 -1.97 16.10
C GLN A 369 25.95 -2.43 17.47
N VAL A 370 24.84 -3.17 17.50
CA VAL A 370 24.19 -3.59 18.75
C VAL A 370 24.86 -4.82 19.36
N CYS A 371 25.27 -5.80 18.56
CA CYS A 371 25.88 -7.03 19.07
C CYS A 371 27.40 -6.94 19.23
N GLY A 372 28.05 -5.94 18.64
CA GLY A 372 29.50 -5.91 18.51
C GLY A 372 30.02 -6.96 17.51
N VAL A 373 31.23 -6.73 16.98
CA VAL A 373 31.86 -7.64 15.99
C VAL A 373 32.11 -9.04 16.57
N ASP A 374 32.38 -9.13 17.88
CA ASP A 374 32.66 -10.37 18.62
C ASP A 374 31.52 -10.81 19.55
N GLY A 375 30.32 -10.21 19.47
CA GLY A 375 29.23 -10.48 20.42
C GLY A 375 29.33 -9.71 21.76
N ASN A 376 30.33 -8.83 21.90
CA ASN A 376 30.45 -7.92 23.04
C ASN A 376 29.55 -6.69 22.83
N ALA A 377 28.31 -6.88 23.25
CA ALA A 377 27.24 -5.90 23.46
C ALA A 377 27.67 -4.51 23.96
N ASP A 378 27.28 -3.46 23.23
CA ASP A 378 27.24 -2.08 23.76
C ASP A 378 25.90 -1.80 24.49
N THR A 379 25.91 -0.85 25.43
CA THR A 379 24.82 -0.56 26.41
C THR A 379 23.43 -0.18 25.83
N ILE A 380 23.28 -0.12 24.50
CA ILE A 380 22.01 0.11 23.78
C ILE A 380 21.03 -1.06 23.93
N LEU A 381 21.51 -2.28 24.25
CA LEU A 381 20.72 -3.51 24.39
C LEU A 381 19.61 -3.43 25.45
N SER A 382 19.73 -2.58 26.47
CA SER A 382 18.72 -2.44 27.53
C SER A 382 17.37 -1.90 27.02
N LYS A 383 17.34 -1.24 25.85
CA LYS A 383 16.11 -0.66 25.27
C LYS A 383 15.35 -1.60 24.34
N PHE A 384 15.96 -2.69 23.86
CA PHE A 384 15.40 -3.54 22.82
C PHE A 384 15.44 -5.02 23.21
N GLY A 385 14.71 -5.38 24.28
CA GLY A 385 14.72 -6.72 24.89
C GLY A 385 14.49 -7.91 23.94
N GLY A 386 13.97 -7.70 22.74
CA GLY A 386 13.84 -8.73 21.69
C GLY A 386 15.11 -9.00 20.86
N LEU A 387 16.08 -8.08 20.82
CA LEU A 387 17.36 -8.24 20.10
C LEU A 387 18.43 -8.97 20.92
N ILE A 388 18.31 -8.99 22.25
CA ILE A 388 19.31 -9.61 23.14
C ILE A 388 19.49 -11.11 22.82
N GLY A 389 18.41 -11.81 22.45
CA GLY A 389 18.46 -13.22 22.06
C GLY A 389 18.88 -13.48 20.62
N GLN A 390 19.08 -12.44 19.81
CA GLN A 390 19.47 -12.56 18.42
C GLN A 390 20.97 -12.33 18.19
N CYS A 391 21.74 -11.86 19.18
CA CYS A 391 23.19 -11.71 19.07
C CYS A 391 23.92 -13.07 19.12
N PRO A 392 24.99 -13.27 18.31
CA PRO A 392 25.68 -12.31 17.45
C PRO A 392 25.05 -12.13 16.05
N GLY A 393 23.79 -12.52 15.86
CA GLY A 393 23.11 -12.59 14.57
C GLY A 393 23.35 -13.93 13.88
N THR A 394 22.48 -14.28 12.94
CA THR A 394 22.71 -15.43 12.06
C THR A 394 23.83 -15.11 11.06
N THR A 395 24.51 -16.13 10.55
CA THR A 395 25.54 -15.99 9.50
C THR A 395 25.01 -15.18 8.33
N THR A 396 23.80 -15.48 7.91
CA THR A 396 23.12 -14.78 6.82
C THR A 396 22.90 -13.30 7.10
N ARG A 397 22.29 -12.94 8.24
CA ARG A 397 22.02 -11.53 8.58
C ARG A 397 23.30 -10.70 8.59
N ARG A 398 24.39 -11.25 9.13
CA ARG A 398 25.71 -10.60 9.16
C ARG A 398 26.34 -10.45 7.77
N SER A 399 25.98 -11.28 6.80
CA SER A 399 26.59 -11.22 5.46
C SER A 399 26.03 -10.09 4.57
N LEU A 400 24.93 -9.45 4.98
CA LEU A 400 24.19 -8.46 4.20
C LEU A 400 24.52 -7.01 4.57
N VAL A 401 25.72 -6.77 5.12
CA VAL A 401 26.22 -5.42 5.43
C VAL A 401 26.16 -4.50 4.21
N TYR A 402 25.96 -3.22 4.47
CA TYR A 402 25.74 -2.22 3.44
C TYR A 402 27.03 -1.91 2.66
N ASP A 403 26.96 -1.92 1.33
CA ASP A 403 28.07 -1.59 0.43
C ASP A 403 28.48 -0.12 0.58
N GLY A 404 29.77 0.12 0.85
CA GLY A 404 30.29 1.43 1.25
C GLY A 404 30.07 1.79 2.73
N GLY A 405 29.46 0.90 3.52
CA GLY A 405 29.37 1.00 4.98
C GLY A 405 30.64 0.54 5.70
N VAL A 406 30.72 0.76 7.01
CA VAL A 406 31.93 0.47 7.81
C VAL A 406 32.21 -1.02 8.00
N TYR A 407 31.20 -1.88 7.81
CA TYR A 407 31.31 -3.33 7.95
C TYR A 407 31.50 -4.07 6.63
N CYS A 408 31.42 -3.37 5.49
CA CYS A 408 31.67 -3.93 4.16
C CYS A 408 33.06 -3.50 3.68
N ASP A 409 34.02 -4.42 3.73
CA ASP A 409 35.36 -4.19 3.22
C ASP A 409 35.41 -4.16 1.69
N THR A 410 36.61 -3.98 1.14
CA THR A 410 36.83 -3.97 -0.32
C THR A 410 36.37 -5.27 -0.98
N GLU A 411 36.53 -6.42 -0.31
CA GLU A 411 36.15 -7.72 -0.88
C GLU A 411 34.62 -7.86 -0.91
N CYS A 412 33.95 -7.47 0.16
CA CYS A 412 32.49 -7.32 0.23
C CYS A 412 31.96 -6.41 -0.88
N SER A 413 32.57 -5.23 -1.07
CA SER A 413 32.18 -4.26 -2.10
C SER A 413 32.33 -4.85 -3.52
N LEU A 414 33.41 -5.61 -3.77
CA LEU A 414 33.62 -6.31 -5.04
C LEU A 414 32.58 -7.41 -5.29
N ARG A 415 32.18 -8.16 -4.26
CA ARG A 415 31.11 -9.17 -4.38
C ARG A 415 29.79 -8.52 -4.77
N TYR A 416 29.42 -7.41 -4.12
CA TYR A 416 28.21 -6.68 -4.47
C TYR A 416 28.29 -6.10 -5.89
N ALA A 417 29.42 -5.51 -6.29
CA ALA A 417 29.58 -5.00 -7.65
C ALA A 417 29.39 -6.10 -8.71
N ALA A 418 29.95 -7.29 -8.48
CA ALA A 418 29.77 -8.43 -9.38
C ALA A 418 28.31 -8.93 -9.42
N ALA A 419 27.67 -9.05 -8.26
CA ALA A 419 26.26 -9.43 -8.16
C ALA A 419 25.33 -8.40 -8.85
N ARG A 420 25.53 -7.10 -8.60
CA ARG A 420 24.76 -6.03 -9.25
C ARG A 420 24.95 -6.00 -10.75
N ALA A 421 26.13 -6.32 -11.27
CA ALA A 421 26.35 -6.45 -12.71
C ALA A 421 25.45 -7.54 -13.32
N MET A 422 25.29 -8.69 -12.66
CA MET A 422 24.38 -9.75 -13.11
C MET A 422 22.92 -9.36 -12.95
N HIS A 423 22.54 -8.79 -11.81
CA HIS A 423 21.19 -8.28 -11.57
C HIS A 423 20.79 -7.26 -12.65
N LYS A 424 21.58 -6.20 -12.85
CA LYS A 424 21.33 -5.18 -13.88
C LYS A 424 21.23 -5.76 -15.29
N LYS A 425 22.01 -6.80 -15.59
CA LYS A 425 22.03 -7.42 -16.92
C LYS A 425 20.78 -8.25 -17.20
N TYR A 426 20.26 -8.97 -16.20
CA TYR A 426 19.27 -10.02 -16.43
C TYR A 426 17.92 -9.81 -15.74
N VAL A 427 17.82 -8.92 -14.74
CA VAL A 427 16.53 -8.62 -14.11
C VAL A 427 15.61 -7.94 -15.11
N THR A 428 14.39 -8.46 -15.22
CA THR A 428 13.40 -8.04 -16.21
C THR A 428 12.34 -7.12 -15.62
N ALA A 429 12.09 -7.25 -14.32
CA ALA A 429 11.15 -6.44 -13.57
C ALA A 429 11.50 -6.47 -12.08
N GLY A 430 11.02 -5.49 -11.31
CA GLY A 430 11.18 -5.56 -9.87
C GLY A 430 10.32 -4.59 -9.08
N VAL A 431 10.06 -4.98 -7.83
CA VAL A 431 9.35 -4.17 -6.84
C VAL A 431 10.31 -3.85 -5.69
N CYS A 432 10.33 -2.59 -5.30
CA CYS A 432 11.09 -2.09 -4.16
C CYS A 432 10.15 -1.37 -3.20
N GLY A 433 10.12 -1.80 -1.95
CA GLY A 433 9.36 -1.11 -0.91
C GLY A 433 9.98 0.25 -0.55
N THR A 434 9.13 1.24 -0.29
CA THR A 434 9.52 2.61 0.02
C THR A 434 9.11 3.08 1.41
N THR A 435 8.39 2.25 2.18
CA THR A 435 7.97 2.58 3.55
C THR A 435 7.96 1.34 4.43
N SER A 436 8.29 1.51 5.72
CA SER A 436 8.21 0.46 6.72
C SER A 436 6.78 0.16 7.21
N ASN A 437 5.82 1.03 6.91
CA ASN A 437 4.41 0.83 7.23
C ASN A 437 3.83 -0.29 6.35
N GLY A 438 3.75 -0.06 5.04
CA GLY A 438 3.17 -1.03 4.12
C GLY A 438 1.68 -1.26 4.35
N LEU A 439 1.23 -2.49 4.12
CA LEU A 439 -0.15 -2.93 4.30
C LEU A 439 -0.50 -3.09 5.80
N LEU A 440 -1.79 -2.96 6.13
CA LEU A 440 -2.31 -3.34 7.45
C LEU A 440 -2.27 -4.87 7.61
N SER A 441 -1.15 -5.38 8.14
CA SER A 441 -0.95 -6.82 8.34
C SER A 441 -0.39 -7.16 9.73
N LYS A 442 -0.15 -8.46 10.01
CA LYS A 442 0.47 -8.91 11.27
C LYS A 442 1.96 -8.56 11.35
N GLU A 443 2.64 -8.46 10.21
CA GLU A 443 4.08 -8.21 10.08
C GLU A 443 4.43 -6.71 10.19
N TYR A 444 3.44 -5.84 9.97
CA TYR A 444 3.53 -4.38 10.06
C TYR A 444 4.29 -3.89 11.31
N ALA A 445 3.92 -4.36 12.50
CA ALA A 445 4.44 -3.80 13.75
C ALA A 445 5.96 -3.99 13.89
N GLY A 446 6.49 -5.13 13.46
CA GLY A 446 7.93 -5.42 13.52
C GLY A 446 8.73 -4.57 12.54
N LEU A 447 8.22 -4.42 11.31
CA LEU A 447 8.90 -3.68 10.24
C LEU A 447 8.84 -2.17 10.45
N LEU A 448 7.71 -1.66 10.98
CA LEU A 448 7.63 -0.27 11.43
C LEU A 448 8.69 0.04 12.49
N VAL A 449 8.80 -0.80 13.52
CA VAL A 449 9.85 -0.64 14.55
C VAL A 449 11.23 -0.67 13.90
N GLY A 450 11.48 -1.60 12.97
CA GLY A 450 12.71 -1.64 12.16
C GLY A 450 13.02 -0.30 11.50
N GLY A 451 12.06 0.24 10.73
CA GLY A 451 12.20 1.53 10.05
C GLY A 451 12.45 2.74 10.97
N LEU A 452 12.04 2.65 12.24
CA LEU A 452 12.23 3.72 13.23
C LEU A 452 13.56 3.64 13.99
N ILE A 453 14.09 2.43 14.20
CA ILE A 453 15.27 2.22 15.08
C ILE A 453 16.56 1.97 14.29
N ILE A 454 16.45 1.38 13.11
CA ILE A 454 17.59 1.13 12.24
C ILE A 454 18.02 2.50 11.67
N PRO A 455 19.31 2.85 11.73
CA PRO A 455 19.83 4.09 11.18
C PRO A 455 19.91 4.01 9.65
N HIS A 456 18.75 3.94 8.98
CA HIS A 456 18.65 3.92 7.53
C HIS A 456 19.27 5.16 6.89
N HIS A 457 19.83 5.01 5.68
CA HIS A 457 20.35 6.14 4.92
C HIS A 457 19.25 7.08 4.39
N SER A 458 17.99 6.64 4.40
CA SER A 458 16.84 7.41 3.92
C SER A 458 15.55 6.91 4.57
N SER A 459 14.54 7.78 4.66
CA SER A 459 13.16 7.41 4.99
C SER A 459 12.51 6.50 3.94
N ASN A 460 13.06 6.46 2.72
CA ASN A 460 12.59 5.54 1.67
C ASN A 460 13.25 4.17 1.86
N ASN A 461 12.65 3.35 2.72
CA ASN A 461 13.06 1.99 3.03
C ASN A 461 11.83 1.14 3.36
N ASP A 462 11.94 -0.16 3.19
CA ASP A 462 10.85 -1.10 3.47
C ASP A 462 10.85 -1.65 4.92
N GLY A 463 11.55 -0.96 5.82
CA GLY A 463 11.80 -1.36 7.20
C GLY A 463 13.08 -2.16 7.41
N ILE A 464 13.69 -2.70 6.34
CA ILE A 464 14.95 -3.46 6.40
C ILE A 464 15.90 -3.04 5.27
N VAL A 465 15.40 -2.86 4.05
CA VAL A 465 16.18 -2.56 2.86
C VAL A 465 15.80 -1.17 2.35
N GLU A 466 16.82 -0.35 2.11
CA GLU A 466 16.66 0.96 1.48
C GLU A 466 16.26 0.82 0.02
N LEU A 467 15.40 1.72 -0.47
CA LEU A 467 15.02 1.78 -1.89
C LEU A 467 16.24 1.78 -2.82
N GLN A 468 17.27 2.56 -2.49
CA GLN A 468 18.52 2.63 -3.27
C GLN A 468 19.33 1.33 -3.26
N SER A 469 19.21 0.54 -2.20
CA SER A 469 19.81 -0.80 -2.15
C SER A 469 19.02 -1.76 -3.04
N CYS A 470 17.69 -1.71 -2.99
CA CYS A 470 16.82 -2.51 -3.85
C CYS A 470 16.99 -2.21 -5.35
N VAL A 471 17.04 -0.93 -5.72
CA VAL A 471 17.29 -0.49 -7.09
C VAL A 471 18.67 -0.97 -7.58
N GLY A 472 19.66 -1.08 -6.70
CA GLY A 472 21.02 -1.50 -7.04
C GLY A 472 21.65 -0.55 -8.06
N ASP A 473 21.94 -1.06 -9.26
CA ASP A 473 22.52 -0.30 -10.38
C ASP A 473 21.52 -0.09 -11.55
N LEU A 474 20.24 -0.37 -11.32
CA LEU A 474 19.15 -0.02 -12.23
C LEU A 474 18.92 1.50 -12.23
N ASP A 475 18.20 1.98 -13.23
CA ASP A 475 17.86 3.39 -13.37
C ASP A 475 16.72 3.77 -12.41
N PRO A 476 16.96 4.56 -11.35
CA PRO A 476 15.94 4.90 -10.38
C PRO A 476 14.79 5.71 -10.99
N SER A 477 15.01 6.43 -12.10
CA SER A 477 13.98 7.24 -12.75
C SER A 477 12.88 6.42 -13.43
N LYS A 478 13.11 5.12 -13.60
CA LYS A 478 12.11 4.19 -14.14
C LYS A 478 11.16 3.66 -13.07
N PHE A 479 11.50 3.82 -11.79
CA PHE A 479 10.67 3.34 -10.70
C PHE A 479 9.50 4.30 -10.45
N ASP A 480 8.28 3.76 -10.51
CA ASP A 480 7.04 4.52 -10.35
C ASP A 480 6.17 3.90 -9.26
N THR A 481 5.30 4.69 -8.64
CA THR A 481 4.40 4.30 -7.55
C THR A 481 3.09 3.66 -8.03
N THR A 482 3.08 3.11 -9.25
CA THR A 482 1.92 2.42 -9.82
C THR A 482 2.24 0.97 -10.12
N TYR A 483 1.30 0.06 -9.79
CA TYR A 483 1.37 -1.36 -10.14
C TYR A 483 1.45 -1.61 -11.66
N ALA A 484 1.17 -0.61 -12.50
CA ALA A 484 1.34 -0.72 -13.95
C ALA A 484 2.82 -0.63 -14.39
N SER A 485 3.73 -0.21 -13.50
CA SER A 485 5.14 -0.09 -13.83
C SER A 485 5.89 -1.42 -13.71
N THR A 486 6.76 -1.70 -14.68
CA THR A 486 7.73 -2.81 -14.62
C THR A 486 8.69 -2.66 -13.44
N TRP A 487 9.00 -1.41 -13.06
CA TRP A 487 9.85 -1.06 -11.93
C TRP A 487 8.99 -0.33 -10.90
N TYR A 488 8.59 -1.04 -9.86
CA TYR A 488 7.54 -0.59 -8.96
C TYR A 488 8.14 -0.10 -7.64
N ALA A 489 8.11 1.21 -7.41
CA ALA A 489 8.42 1.84 -6.13
C ALA A 489 7.17 1.80 -5.25
N ALA A 490 6.95 0.66 -4.62
CA ALA A 490 5.72 0.38 -3.89
C ALA A 490 5.79 0.94 -2.46
N LYS A 491 4.69 1.52 -1.97
CA LYS A 491 4.52 1.92 -0.56
C LYS A 491 4.28 0.70 0.34
N LEU A 492 5.15 -0.29 0.21
CA LEU A 492 5.09 -1.59 0.86
C LEU A 492 6.28 -1.78 1.79
N ASN A 493 6.05 -2.50 2.89
CA ASN A 493 7.13 -2.95 3.75
C ASN A 493 7.79 -4.22 3.18
N HIS A 494 8.88 -4.67 3.80
CA HIS A 494 9.69 -5.76 3.29
C HIS A 494 8.90 -7.07 3.12
N ALA A 495 7.97 -7.34 4.04
CA ALA A 495 7.15 -8.56 4.02
C ALA A 495 6.03 -8.48 2.97
N ASP A 496 5.41 -7.32 2.74
CA ASP A 496 4.32 -7.21 1.78
C ASP A 496 4.76 -7.55 0.34
N THR A 497 6.04 -7.34 0.01
CA THR A 497 6.59 -7.73 -1.28
C THR A 497 6.66 -9.24 -1.50
N THR A 498 6.40 -10.07 -0.48
CA THR A 498 6.22 -11.52 -0.65
C THR A 498 4.83 -11.90 -1.14
N PHE A 499 3.93 -10.93 -1.36
CA PHE A 499 2.55 -11.13 -1.79
C PHE A 499 1.62 -11.72 -0.72
N HIS A 500 2.10 -11.93 0.50
CA HIS A 500 1.33 -12.62 1.54
C HIS A 500 0.07 -11.86 1.99
N ASN A 501 0.11 -10.52 1.94
CA ASN A 501 -0.86 -9.66 2.61
C ASN A 501 -1.93 -9.04 1.70
N GLY A 502 -2.05 -9.49 0.46
CA GLY A 502 -3.05 -8.96 -0.46
C GLY A 502 -2.62 -7.65 -1.14
N ASP A 503 -3.63 -6.86 -1.54
CA ASP A 503 -3.51 -5.54 -2.14
C ASP A 503 -4.30 -4.52 -1.32
N ALA A 504 -3.84 -3.27 -1.26
CA ALA A 504 -4.60 -2.19 -0.63
C ALA A 504 -5.85 -1.79 -1.44
N LEU A 505 -6.89 -1.36 -0.73
CA LEU A 505 -8.09 -0.80 -1.32
C LEU A 505 -7.84 0.53 -2.05
N PHE A 506 -7.02 1.41 -1.46
CA PHE A 506 -6.99 2.84 -1.79
C PHE A 506 -5.57 3.36 -2.05
N SER A 507 -4.79 2.63 -2.83
CA SER A 507 -3.44 3.07 -3.22
C SER A 507 -2.92 2.22 -4.38
N SER A 508 -2.68 2.85 -5.53
CA SER A 508 -1.98 2.22 -6.66
C SER A 508 -0.56 1.77 -6.29
N ALA A 509 0.00 2.33 -5.21
CA ALA A 509 1.34 2.05 -4.71
C ALA A 509 1.41 0.88 -3.73
N GLN A 510 0.28 0.24 -3.41
CA GLN A 510 0.21 -0.85 -2.43
C GLN A 510 -0.51 -2.09 -2.98
N LYS A 511 -0.37 -2.36 -4.27
CA LYS A 511 -0.93 -3.55 -4.92
C LYS A 511 0.13 -4.53 -5.45
N PRO A 512 0.87 -5.25 -4.58
CA PRO A 512 1.92 -6.16 -5.02
C PRO A 512 1.38 -7.36 -5.83
N LEU A 513 0.20 -7.89 -5.51
CA LEU A 513 -0.39 -9.02 -6.24
C LEU A 513 -0.91 -8.56 -7.60
N LYS A 514 -1.64 -7.44 -7.69
CA LYS A 514 -2.04 -6.87 -8.99
C LYS A 514 -0.82 -6.58 -9.86
N TRP A 515 0.23 -5.99 -9.30
CA TRP A 515 1.47 -5.73 -10.03
C TRP A 515 2.02 -7.00 -10.67
N PHE A 516 2.20 -8.07 -9.88
CA PHE A 516 2.74 -9.33 -10.38
C PHE A 516 1.82 -10.03 -11.39
N GLU A 517 0.51 -10.06 -11.11
CA GLU A 517 -0.51 -10.68 -11.97
C GLU A 517 -0.55 -10.03 -13.36
N CYS A 518 -0.32 -8.72 -13.43
CA CYS A 518 -0.40 -7.92 -14.66
C CYS A 518 0.96 -7.69 -15.35
N LEU A 519 2.05 -8.22 -14.79
CA LEU A 519 3.42 -7.85 -15.16
C LEU A 519 3.88 -8.41 -16.51
N LEU A 520 3.62 -9.70 -16.77
CA LEU A 520 4.28 -10.51 -17.80
C LEU A 520 3.36 -10.91 -18.96
#